data_AF-A0A1F7LXX7-F1
#
_entry.id   AF-A0A1F7LXX7-F1
#
_cell.length_a   1.000
_cell.length_b   1.000
_cell.length_c   1.000
_cell.angle_alpha   90.00
_cell.angle_beta   90.00
_cell.angle_gamma   90.00
#
_symmetry.space_group_name_H-M   'P 1'
#
loop_
_entity.id
_entity.type
_entity.pdbx_description
1 polymer ?
#
loop_
_entity_poly.entity_id
_entity_poly.type
_entity_poly.pdbx_seq_one_letter_code
_entity_poly.pdbx_strand_id
1 'polypeptide(L)'
;MAARPGAALAEARFGEVHVARHGDSQEIAVEVHLGGLDPDAVGVEIYADATDGGDRVRQSMARGPRLEGSGGGYTYHAAVPGSRPAGDYTPRLVPRHPAAAIPLEAGEILWQR
;
A
#
# COMPACT_ATOMS: atom_id res chain seq x y z
N MET A 1 -21.63 0.60 -17.26
CA MET A 1 -20.69 -0.52 -17.46
C MET A 1 -20.16 -0.88 -16.07
N ALA A 2 -20.73 -1.89 -15.43
CA ALA A 2 -20.35 -2.26 -14.06
C ALA A 2 -19.04 -3.05 -14.10
N ALA A 3 -18.01 -2.55 -13.43
CA ALA A 3 -16.76 -3.27 -13.22
C ALA A 3 -17.07 -4.60 -12.53
N ARG A 4 -16.55 -5.71 -13.08
CA ARG A 4 -16.75 -7.05 -12.52
C ARG A 4 -16.02 -7.17 -11.17
N PRO A 5 -16.70 -7.56 -10.07
CA PRO A 5 -16.13 -7.55 -8.71
C PRO A 5 -15.29 -8.79 -8.39
N GLY A 6 -14.21 -9.04 -9.12
CA GLY A 6 -13.35 -10.20 -8.80
C GLY A 6 -11.97 -10.25 -9.44
N ALA A 7 -11.50 -9.17 -10.03
CA ALA A 7 -10.18 -9.12 -10.69
C ALA A 7 -9.48 -7.76 -10.53
N ALA A 8 -9.77 -7.03 -9.45
CA ALA A 8 -9.51 -5.59 -9.44
C ALA A 8 -8.03 -5.17 -9.46
N LEU A 9 -7.10 -6.00 -8.96
CA LEU A 9 -5.68 -5.63 -8.82
C LEU A 9 -4.68 -6.56 -9.52
N ALA A 10 -5.14 -7.51 -10.35
CA ALA A 10 -4.27 -8.54 -10.94
C ALA A 10 -3.14 -7.98 -11.84
N GLU A 11 -3.33 -6.77 -12.37
CA GLU A 11 -2.35 -6.07 -13.21
C GLU A 11 -1.39 -5.18 -12.40
N ALA A 12 -1.71 -4.92 -11.14
CA ALA A 12 -0.89 -4.11 -10.26
C ALA A 12 0.29 -4.92 -9.70
N ARG A 13 1.41 -4.25 -9.45
CA ARG A 13 2.57 -4.85 -8.81
C ARG A 13 3.32 -3.84 -7.96
N PHE A 14 3.93 -4.33 -6.88
CA PHE A 14 4.91 -3.57 -6.13
C PHE A 14 6.25 -3.53 -6.87
N GLY A 15 6.98 -2.43 -6.70
CA GLY A 15 8.36 -2.24 -7.11
C GLY A 15 9.26 -2.14 -5.87
N GLU A 16 10.20 -1.20 -5.90
CA GLU A 16 11.16 -1.01 -4.80
C GLU A 16 10.48 -0.49 -3.52
N VAL A 17 11.00 -0.91 -2.37
CA VAL A 17 10.64 -0.40 -1.04
C VAL A 17 11.83 0.34 -0.47
N HIS A 18 11.62 1.59 -0.11
CA HIS A 18 12.61 2.44 0.55
C HIS A 18 12.19 2.71 1.99
N VAL A 19 13.17 2.73 2.87
CA VAL A 19 12.98 3.04 4.29
C VAL A 19 13.96 4.14 4.68
N ALA A 20 13.44 5.25 5.19
CA ALA A 20 14.23 6.35 5.72
C ALA A 20 13.87 6.57 7.19
N ARG A 21 14.87 6.70 8.06
CA ARG A 21 14.64 6.92 9.50
C ARG A 21 14.70 8.40 9.83
N HIS A 22 13.70 8.88 10.57
CA HIS A 22 13.56 10.28 10.97
C HIS A 22 13.26 10.36 12.47
N GLY A 23 14.33 10.45 13.28
CA GLY A 23 14.22 10.46 14.74
C GLY A 23 13.50 9.21 15.27
N ASP A 24 12.34 9.44 15.89
CA ASP A 24 11.48 8.41 16.49
C ASP A 24 10.50 7.77 15.49
N SER A 25 10.50 8.23 14.25
CA SER A 25 9.70 7.69 13.15
C SER A 25 10.58 7.10 12.05
N GLN A 26 9.98 6.33 11.17
CA GLN A 26 10.56 5.97 9.89
C GLN A 26 9.51 6.20 8.79
N GLU A 27 9.95 6.72 7.67
CA GLU A 27 9.16 6.81 6.46
C GLU A 27 9.40 5.55 5.64
N ILE A 28 8.32 4.87 5.29
CA ILE A 28 8.34 3.74 4.36
C ILE A 28 7.70 4.23 3.07
N ALA A 29 8.45 4.15 1.98
CA ALA A 29 7.98 4.46 0.63
C ALA A 29 8.03 3.21 -0.23
N VAL A 30 7.01 3.01 -1.06
CA VAL A 30 6.90 1.86 -1.96
C VAL A 30 6.50 2.31 -3.35
N GLU A 31 7.15 1.76 -4.37
CA GLU A 31 6.72 1.91 -5.75
C GLU A 31 5.57 0.96 -6.06
N VAL A 32 4.55 1.47 -6.74
CA VAL A 32 3.40 0.69 -7.19
C VAL A 32 3.16 0.99 -8.66
N HIS A 33 3.13 -0.04 -9.48
CA HIS A 33 2.78 0.07 -10.89
C HIS A 33 1.40 -0.51 -11.08
N LEU A 34 0.49 0.33 -11.58
CA LEU A 34 -0.94 0.04 -11.60
C LEU A 34 -1.39 -0.74 -12.84
N GLY A 35 -0.51 -0.97 -13.82
CA GLY A 35 -0.81 -1.81 -14.99
C GLY A 35 -1.96 -1.31 -15.89
N GLY A 36 -2.44 -0.08 -15.69
CA GLY A 36 -3.61 0.48 -16.41
C GLY A 36 -4.83 0.74 -15.52
N LEU A 37 -4.78 0.34 -14.25
CA LEU A 37 -5.82 0.67 -13.27
C LEU A 37 -5.88 2.17 -13.01
N ASP A 38 -7.09 2.67 -12.79
CA ASP A 38 -7.33 4.03 -12.34
C ASP A 38 -6.69 4.23 -10.96
N PRO A 39 -5.72 5.16 -10.82
CA PRO A 39 -5.08 5.46 -9.55
C PRO A 39 -6.06 5.81 -8.43
N ASP A 40 -7.23 6.38 -8.73
CA ASP A 40 -8.21 6.77 -7.70
C ASP A 40 -9.10 5.60 -7.24
N ALA A 41 -9.13 4.52 -8.03
CA ALA A 41 -9.79 3.26 -7.70
C ALA A 41 -8.89 2.32 -6.88
N VAL A 42 -7.65 2.72 -6.57
CA VAL A 42 -6.68 1.92 -5.83
C VAL A 42 -6.15 2.71 -4.64
N GLY A 43 -6.12 2.07 -3.47
CA GLY A 43 -5.45 2.57 -2.28
C GLY A 43 -4.24 1.72 -1.95
N VAL A 44 -3.25 2.32 -1.30
CA VAL A 44 -2.14 1.59 -0.67
C VAL A 44 -2.23 1.80 0.82
N GLU A 45 -2.11 0.72 1.58
CA GLU A 45 -2.03 0.75 3.02
C GLU A 45 -0.73 0.10 3.47
N ILE A 46 -0.22 0.56 4.61
CA ILE A 46 0.84 -0.13 5.34
C ILE A 46 0.24 -0.82 6.55
N TYR A 47 0.57 -2.10 6.69
CA TYR A 47 0.02 -2.98 7.72
C TYR A 47 1.14 -3.55 8.58
N ALA A 48 0.90 -3.71 9.87
CA ALA A 48 1.74 -4.55 10.73
C ALA A 48 0.84 -5.26 11.74
N ASP A 49 1.13 -6.54 11.99
CA ASP A 49 0.43 -7.32 13.00
C ASP A 49 0.63 -6.73 14.41
N ALA A 50 -0.26 -7.13 15.33
CA ALA A 50 -0.01 -6.91 16.75
C ALA A 50 1.15 -7.82 17.18
N THR A 51 2.16 -7.24 17.81
CA THR A 51 3.31 -7.97 18.37
C THR A 51 3.38 -7.74 19.87
N ASP A 52 4.20 -8.52 20.58
CA ASP A 52 4.41 -8.33 22.01
C ASP A 52 5.08 -6.96 22.24
N GLY A 53 4.28 -5.97 22.64
CA GLY A 53 4.69 -4.58 22.83
C GLY A 53 4.18 -3.55 21.82
N GLY A 54 3.32 -3.91 20.85
CA GLY A 54 2.74 -2.91 19.95
C GLY A 54 1.42 -3.31 19.28
N ASP A 55 0.54 -2.32 19.12
CA ASP A 55 -0.76 -2.50 18.47
C ASP A 55 -0.63 -2.88 16.98
N ARG A 56 -1.70 -3.46 16.45
CA ARG A 56 -1.86 -3.65 15.00
C ARG A 56 -1.90 -2.28 14.32
N VAL A 57 -1.10 -2.14 13.26
CA VAL A 57 -1.10 -0.93 12.42
C VAL A 57 -1.84 -1.23 11.13
N ARG A 58 -2.74 -0.34 10.74
CA ARG A 58 -3.33 -0.28 9.40
C ARG A 58 -3.52 1.18 9.04
N GLN A 59 -2.68 1.69 8.16
CA GLN A 59 -2.63 3.11 7.82
C GLN A 59 -2.60 3.27 6.30
N SER A 60 -3.39 4.22 5.76
CA SER A 60 -3.30 4.59 4.35
C SER A 60 -2.00 5.32 4.05
N MET A 61 -1.36 4.96 2.93
CA MET A 61 -0.18 5.63 2.42
C MET A 61 -0.59 6.77 1.48
N ALA A 62 0.11 7.89 1.56
CA ALA A 62 -0.09 9.03 0.68
C ALA A 62 0.50 8.74 -0.70
N ARG A 63 -0.29 8.95 -1.77
CA ARG A 63 0.18 8.84 -3.15
C ARG A 63 1.04 10.06 -3.49
N GLY A 64 2.30 9.82 -3.80
CA GLY A 64 3.26 10.78 -4.32
C GLY A 64 3.14 10.96 -5.85
N PRO A 65 4.13 11.59 -6.48
CA PRO A 65 4.13 11.81 -7.91
C PRO A 65 4.21 10.50 -8.70
N ARG A 66 3.79 10.58 -9.96
CA ARG A 66 3.98 9.50 -10.93
C ARG A 66 5.47 9.33 -11.22
N LEU A 67 5.93 8.10 -11.24
CA LEU A 67 7.29 7.73 -11.59
C LEU A 67 7.51 7.88 -13.11
N GLU A 68 8.57 8.56 -13.51
CA GLU A 68 8.93 8.72 -14.91
C GLU A 68 9.49 7.41 -15.50
N GLY A 69 9.18 7.11 -16.76
CA GLY A 69 9.72 5.95 -17.49
C GLY A 69 9.14 4.58 -17.14
N SER A 70 8.35 4.43 -16.07
CA SER A 70 8.00 3.11 -15.51
C SER A 70 6.60 2.55 -15.82
N GLY A 71 5.97 3.03 -16.90
CA GLY A 71 4.69 2.47 -17.38
C GLY A 71 3.48 2.82 -16.51
N GLY A 72 3.54 3.89 -15.71
CA GLY A 72 2.45 4.28 -14.80
C GLY A 72 2.65 3.88 -13.35
N GLY A 73 3.90 3.89 -12.88
CA GLY A 73 4.22 3.75 -11.47
C GLY A 73 3.91 5.01 -10.67
N TYR A 74 3.62 4.85 -9.38
CA TYR A 74 3.51 5.91 -8.39
C TYR A 74 4.28 5.49 -7.14
N THR A 75 4.86 6.47 -6.44
CA THR A 75 5.38 6.24 -5.09
C THR A 75 4.25 6.42 -4.07
N TYR A 76 4.14 5.53 -3.10
CA TYR A 76 3.27 5.69 -1.94
C TYR A 76 4.11 5.72 -0.69
N HIS A 77 3.83 6.63 0.26
CA HIS A 77 4.62 6.78 1.47
C HIS A 77 3.76 6.94 2.73
N ALA A 78 4.27 6.44 3.85
CA ALA A 78 3.69 6.66 5.17
C ALA A 78 4.79 6.75 6.23
N ALA A 79 4.59 7.66 7.19
CA ALA A 79 5.39 7.70 8.41
C ALA A 79 4.79 6.71 9.42
N VAL A 80 5.63 5.81 9.94
CA VAL A 80 5.28 4.82 10.96
C VAL A 80 6.24 4.92 12.15
N PRO A 81 5.86 4.40 13.34
CA PRO A 81 6.75 4.39 14.50
C PRO A 81 8.10 3.73 14.19
N GLY A 82 9.19 4.39 14.55
CA GLY A 82 10.56 3.90 14.42
C GLY A 82 10.97 2.91 15.52
N SER A 83 10.13 2.76 16.55
CA SER A 83 10.29 1.76 17.62
C SER A 83 10.07 0.33 17.14
N ARG A 84 9.32 0.14 16.05
CA ARG A 84 9.10 -1.16 15.39
C ARG A 84 10.03 -1.32 14.18
N PRO A 85 10.65 -2.49 13.93
CA PRO A 85 11.44 -2.73 12.73
C PRO A 85 10.64 -2.51 11.43
N ALA A 86 11.31 -2.01 10.38
CA ALA A 86 10.66 -1.80 9.08
C ALA A 86 10.10 -3.08 8.46
N GLY A 87 10.77 -4.22 8.68
CA GLY A 87 10.35 -5.53 8.15
C GLY A 87 9.06 -6.08 8.76
N ASP A 88 8.60 -5.53 9.89
CA ASP A 88 7.30 -5.88 10.48
C ASP A 88 6.13 -5.21 9.74
N TYR A 89 6.43 -4.22 8.89
CA TYR A 89 5.45 -3.52 8.09
C TYR A 89 5.38 -4.12 6.68
N THR A 90 4.18 -4.43 6.23
CA THR A 90 3.90 -4.96 4.89
C THR A 90 2.97 -3.99 4.15
N PRO A 91 3.41 -3.40 3.03
CA PRO A 91 2.52 -2.68 2.13
C PRO A 91 1.49 -3.61 1.48
N ARG A 92 0.28 -3.10 1.27
CA ARG A 92 -0.79 -3.81 0.57
C ARG A 92 -1.61 -2.86 -0.29
N LEU A 93 -2.02 -3.34 -1.46
CA LEU A 93 -2.95 -2.64 -2.33
C LEU A 93 -4.35 -3.09 -2.02
N VAL A 94 -5.26 -2.13 -1.89
CA VAL A 94 -6.67 -2.34 -1.61
C VAL A 94 -7.50 -1.67 -2.70
N PRO A 95 -8.59 -2.29 -3.19
CA PRO A 95 -9.57 -1.58 -3.99
C PRO A 95 -10.11 -0.39 -3.22
N ARG A 96 -10.15 0.79 -3.85
CA ARG A 96 -10.70 2.00 -3.27
C ARG A 96 -11.98 2.35 -4.02
N HIS A 97 -13.12 2.10 -3.39
CA HIS A 97 -14.39 2.61 -3.87
C HIS A 97 -14.98 3.54 -2.80
N PRO A 98 -15.46 4.76 -3.15
CA PRO A 98 -15.98 5.72 -2.18
C PRO A 98 -17.10 5.18 -1.28
N ALA A 99 -17.78 4.11 -1.71
CA ALA A 99 -18.88 3.47 -0.99
C ALA A 99 -18.58 2.07 -0.42
N ALA A 100 -17.34 1.57 -0.49
CA ALA A 100 -17.01 0.20 -0.05
C ALA A 100 -16.08 0.19 1.18
N ALA A 101 -16.44 -0.62 2.19
CA ALA A 101 -15.53 -1.04 3.24
C ALA A 101 -14.96 -2.42 2.86
N ILE A 102 -13.68 -2.48 2.50
CA ILE A 102 -13.02 -3.73 2.07
C ILE A 102 -12.45 -4.45 3.31
N PRO A 103 -12.89 -5.70 3.62
CA PRO A 103 -12.34 -6.52 4.70
C PRO A 103 -10.85 -6.85 4.48
N LEU A 104 -10.12 -7.19 5.56
CA LEU A 104 -8.68 -7.51 5.54
C LEU A 104 -8.37 -8.76 4.70
N GLU A 105 -9.33 -9.69 4.62
CA GLU A 105 -9.24 -11.00 3.96
C GLU A 105 -9.82 -11.01 2.55
N ALA A 106 -10.24 -9.85 2.02
CA ALA A 106 -10.78 -9.78 0.67
C ALA A 106 -9.73 -10.30 -0.32
N GLY A 107 -10.09 -11.31 -1.13
CA GLY A 107 -9.20 -11.89 -2.15
C GLY A 107 -8.78 -10.91 -3.25
N GLU A 108 -9.29 -9.69 -3.21
CA GLU A 108 -8.94 -8.58 -4.08
C GLU A 108 -7.74 -7.76 -3.56
N ILE A 109 -7.17 -8.11 -2.40
CA ILE A 109 -6.02 -7.42 -1.80
C ILE A 109 -4.71 -8.05 -2.30
N LEU A 110 -3.85 -7.22 -2.87
CA LEU A 110 -2.50 -7.63 -3.25
C LEU A 110 -1.51 -7.22 -2.15
N TRP A 111 -0.88 -8.20 -1.52
CA TRP A 111 0.17 -7.98 -0.52
C TRP A 111 1.54 -7.87 -1.20
N GLN A 112 2.39 -7.00 -0.67
CA GLN A 112 3.81 -7.02 -1.01
C GLN A 112 4.40 -8.35 -0.51
N ARG A 113 5.17 -9.00 -1.37
CA ARG A 113 5.89 -10.25 -1.09
C ARG A 113 7.39 -9.97 -1.12
#